data_AF-A0A660MBI7-F1
#
_entry.id   AF-A0A660MBI7-F1
#
_cell.length_a   1.000
_cell.length_b   1.000
_cell.length_c   1.000
_cell.angle_alpha   90.00
_cell.angle_beta   90.00
_cell.angle_gamma   90.00
#
_symmetry.space_group_name_H-M   'P 1'
#
loop_
_entity.id
_entity.type
_entity.pdbx_description
1 polymer ?
#
loop_
_entity_poly.entity_id
_entity_poly.type
_entity_poly.pdbx_seq_one_letter_code
_entity_poly.pdbx_strand_id
1 'polypeptide(L)'
;ELQAERLFINTGAVPVMPAITGLEQSAHVYTSTEVLNQQLKPRRLAVIGAGPIGLEFASTYAALGVEVTLYHRRAQLLPHEEPSVAQAVAQSLEAQGITLVFASDIQQVRDTDHGVAVIRGSDEQVYDAVLVAAGRQPNTSQLGLAAAGVKTDERGAIIVNDHLQTTQPHVWALGDVNGGPQYTYVSL
;
A
#
# COMPACT_ATOMS: atom_id res chain seq x y z
N GLU A 1 28.66 0.47 19.00
CA GLU A 1 29.06 0.23 17.59
C GLU A 1 29.20 -1.27 17.37
N LEU A 2 28.73 -1.80 16.25
CA LEU A 2 28.84 -3.23 15.89
C LEU A 2 29.67 -3.35 14.61
N GLN A 3 30.52 -4.37 14.54
CA GLN A 3 31.35 -4.67 13.37
C GLN A 3 31.04 -6.08 12.86
N ALA A 4 31.07 -6.25 11.55
CA ALA A 4 30.82 -7.53 10.91
C ALA A 4 31.61 -7.66 9.61
N GLU A 5 32.08 -8.87 9.30
CA GLU A 5 32.75 -9.17 8.02
C GLU A 5 31.77 -9.21 6.85
N ARG A 6 30.50 -9.51 7.11
CA ARG A 6 29.42 -9.60 6.13
C ARG A 6 28.16 -8.96 6.68
N LEU A 7 27.46 -8.20 5.84
CA LEU A 7 26.21 -7.53 6.19
C LEU A 7 25.07 -8.00 5.27
N PHE A 8 23.91 -8.26 5.85
CA PHE A 8 22.72 -8.68 5.12
C PHE A 8 21.59 -7.70 5.46
N ILE A 9 21.16 -6.94 4.46
CA ILE A 9 20.09 -5.96 4.58
C ILE A 9 18.77 -6.66 4.24
N ASN A 10 17.83 -6.67 5.18
CA ASN A 10 16.50 -7.24 5.00
C ASN A 10 15.45 -6.40 5.73
N THR A 11 15.38 -5.11 5.40
CA THR A 11 14.52 -4.14 6.09
C THR A 11 13.10 -4.08 5.52
N GLY A 12 12.82 -4.91 4.51
CA GLY A 12 11.52 -5.03 3.87
C GLY A 12 11.07 -3.75 3.16
N ALA A 13 9.76 -3.54 3.16
CA ALA A 13 9.10 -2.38 2.55
C ALA A 13 8.08 -1.74 3.50
N VAL A 14 7.81 -0.46 3.28
CA VAL A 14 6.82 0.35 4.02
C VAL A 14 5.67 0.78 3.12
N PRO A 15 4.44 0.99 3.64
CA PRO A 15 3.32 1.53 2.87
C PRO A 15 3.66 2.87 2.20
N VAL A 16 3.17 3.06 0.98
CA VAL A 16 3.26 4.35 0.28
C VAL A 16 2.04 5.19 0.63
N MET A 17 2.29 6.43 1.07
CA MET A 17 1.26 7.46 1.18
C MET A 17 1.18 8.23 -0.14
N PRO A 18 0.06 8.18 -0.88
CA PRO A 18 -0.09 8.96 -2.09
C PRO A 18 -0.18 10.45 -1.73
N ALA A 19 0.31 11.30 -2.63
CA ALA A 19 0.29 12.76 -2.48
C ALA A 19 -1.12 13.34 -2.64
N ILE A 20 -1.99 13.05 -1.66
CA ILE A 20 -3.35 13.56 -1.54
C ILE A 20 -3.36 14.59 -0.41
N THR A 21 -3.94 15.76 -0.66
CA THR A 21 -3.95 16.85 0.33
C THR A 21 -4.66 16.41 1.61
N GLY A 22 -4.02 16.58 2.78
CA GLY A 22 -4.59 16.24 4.08
C GLY A 22 -4.46 14.77 4.50
N LEU A 23 -3.98 13.89 3.61
CA LEU A 23 -3.97 12.43 3.86
C LEU A 23 -3.05 12.01 5.00
N GLU A 24 -1.83 12.54 5.03
CA GLU A 24 -0.86 12.20 6.08
C GLU A 24 -1.19 12.85 7.43
N GLN A 25 -1.99 13.90 7.45
CA GLN A 25 -2.32 14.67 8.65
C GLN A 25 -3.62 14.20 9.33
N SER A 26 -4.45 13.44 8.62
CA SER A 26 -5.75 12.99 9.11
C SER A 26 -5.61 11.97 10.26
N ALA A 27 -6.40 12.16 11.31
CA ALA A 27 -6.45 11.23 12.45
C ALA A 27 -7.25 9.93 12.13
N HIS A 28 -7.92 9.89 10.99
CA HIS A 28 -8.82 8.80 10.56
C HIS A 28 -8.27 8.04 9.35
N VAL A 29 -7.03 8.31 8.96
CA VAL A 29 -6.33 7.61 7.89
C VAL A 29 -5.42 6.55 8.50
N TYR A 30 -5.50 5.35 7.95
CA TYR A 30 -4.75 4.18 8.39
C TYR A 30 -4.12 3.47 7.20
N THR A 31 -3.02 2.80 7.45
CA THR A 31 -2.36 1.84 6.58
C THR A 31 -2.70 0.42 7.02
N SER A 32 -2.31 -0.58 6.23
CA SER A 32 -2.43 -1.99 6.62
C SER A 32 -1.74 -2.31 7.96
N THR A 33 -0.65 -1.61 8.28
CA THR A 33 0.06 -1.77 9.57
C THR A 33 -0.80 -1.31 10.75
N GLU A 34 -1.43 -0.15 10.67
CA GLU A 34 -2.23 0.38 11.78
C GLU A 34 -3.52 -0.41 11.97
N VAL A 35 -4.18 -0.77 10.87
CA VAL A 35 -5.45 -1.52 10.94
C VAL A 35 -5.28 -2.90 11.60
N LEU A 36 -4.13 -3.57 11.43
CA LEU A 36 -3.90 -4.86 12.10
C LEU A 36 -3.65 -4.71 13.60
N ASN A 37 -3.13 -3.57 14.04
CA ASN A 37 -2.82 -3.31 15.44
C ASN A 37 -3.98 -2.66 16.21
N GLN A 38 -4.87 -1.98 15.49
CA GLN A 38 -6.01 -1.26 16.05
C GLN A 38 -7.29 -2.06 15.78
N GLN A 39 -8.15 -2.24 16.79
CA GLN A 39 -9.48 -2.85 16.59
C GLN A 39 -10.45 -1.86 15.93
N LEU A 40 -10.14 -1.45 14.68
CA LEU A 40 -10.96 -0.53 13.92
C LEU A 40 -12.31 -1.21 13.61
N LYS A 41 -13.42 -0.56 13.98
CA LYS A 41 -14.78 -1.03 13.72
C LYS A 41 -15.59 0.10 13.09
N PRO A 42 -15.23 0.55 11.88
CA PRO A 42 -15.93 1.61 11.20
C PRO A 42 -17.30 1.08 10.74
N ARG A 43 -18.31 1.95 10.66
CA ARG A 43 -19.56 1.66 9.96
C ARG A 43 -19.38 1.86 8.46
N ARG A 44 -18.61 2.88 8.05
CA ARG A 44 -18.24 3.18 6.65
C ARG A 44 -16.74 3.30 6.50
N LEU A 45 -16.16 2.54 5.58
CA LEU A 45 -14.72 2.51 5.28
C LEU A 45 -14.46 2.88 3.83
N ALA A 46 -13.62 3.88 3.61
CA ALA A 46 -13.02 4.13 2.30
C ALA A 46 -11.69 3.38 2.18
N VAL A 47 -11.49 2.63 1.09
CA VAL A 47 -10.22 1.98 0.76
C VAL A 47 -9.61 2.66 -0.46
N ILE A 48 -8.42 3.23 -0.32
CA ILE A 48 -7.71 3.91 -1.42
C ILE A 48 -6.66 2.95 -1.98
N GLY A 49 -6.95 2.37 -3.14
CA GLY A 49 -6.08 1.42 -3.83
C GLY A 49 -6.70 0.04 -3.96
N ALA A 50 -6.60 -0.53 -5.17
CA ALA A 50 -7.22 -1.81 -5.55
C ALA A 50 -6.17 -2.89 -5.86
N GLY A 51 -4.99 -2.77 -5.26
CA GLY A 51 -4.00 -3.86 -5.26
C GLY A 51 -4.44 -4.99 -4.32
N PRO A 52 -3.68 -6.10 -4.25
CA PRO A 52 -4.02 -7.25 -3.41
C PRO A 52 -4.40 -6.89 -1.97
N ILE A 53 -3.59 -6.06 -1.30
CA ILE A 53 -3.85 -5.58 0.06
C ILE A 53 -5.21 -4.86 0.16
N GLY A 54 -5.52 -3.97 -0.79
CA GLY A 54 -6.78 -3.21 -0.77
C GLY A 54 -7.99 -4.12 -0.97
N LEU A 55 -7.89 -5.09 -1.88
CA LEU A 55 -8.95 -6.06 -2.15
C LEU A 55 -9.20 -7.00 -0.95
N GLU A 56 -8.14 -7.48 -0.31
CA GLU A 56 -8.20 -8.33 0.89
C GLU A 56 -8.92 -7.61 2.03
N PHE A 57 -8.50 -6.39 2.36
CA PHE A 57 -9.15 -5.62 3.42
C PHE A 57 -10.57 -5.21 3.06
N ALA A 58 -10.86 -4.79 1.83
CA ALA A 58 -12.21 -4.45 1.40
C ALA A 58 -13.17 -5.63 1.57
N SER A 59 -12.77 -6.82 1.12
CA SER A 59 -13.56 -8.05 1.27
C SER A 59 -13.72 -8.45 2.73
N THR A 60 -12.65 -8.36 3.52
CA THR A 60 -12.68 -8.68 4.96
C THR A 60 -13.65 -7.76 5.71
N TYR A 61 -13.60 -6.45 5.49
CA TYR A 61 -14.47 -5.50 6.16
C TYR A 61 -15.93 -5.61 5.70
N ALA A 62 -16.17 -5.83 4.41
CA ALA A 62 -17.52 -6.08 3.90
C ALA A 62 -18.13 -7.34 4.53
N ALA A 63 -17.36 -8.43 4.66
CA ALA A 63 -17.80 -9.64 5.33
C ALA A 63 -18.11 -9.44 6.83
N LEU A 64 -17.50 -8.43 7.47
CA LEU A 64 -17.78 -8.01 8.84
C LEU A 64 -18.97 -7.04 8.94
N GLY A 65 -19.65 -6.74 7.83
CA GLY A 65 -20.84 -5.88 7.79
C GLY A 65 -20.54 -4.39 7.70
N VAL A 66 -19.31 -3.99 7.36
CA VAL A 66 -18.94 -2.59 7.12
C VAL A 66 -19.34 -2.18 5.70
N GLU A 67 -19.87 -0.96 5.55
CA GLU A 67 -20.09 -0.36 4.24
C GLU A 67 -18.74 0.07 3.65
N VAL A 68 -18.28 -0.63 2.61
CA VAL A 68 -16.95 -0.39 2.02
C VAL A 68 -17.09 0.29 0.65
N THR A 69 -16.40 1.42 0.49
CA THR A 69 -16.15 2.03 -0.83
C THR A 69 -14.68 1.88 -1.18
N LEU A 70 -14.40 1.16 -2.26
CA LEU A 70 -13.04 1.00 -2.79
C LEU A 70 -12.80 1.96 -3.95
N TYR A 71 -11.84 2.85 -3.78
CA TYR A 71 -11.42 3.81 -4.78
C TYR A 71 -10.20 3.32 -5.54
N HIS A 72 -10.30 3.29 -6.86
CA HIS A 72 -9.22 2.93 -7.76
C HIS A 72 -8.94 4.02 -8.79
N ARG A 73 -7.66 4.41 -8.90
CA ARG A 73 -7.25 5.45 -9.85
C ARG A 73 -7.36 5.02 -11.31
N ARG A 74 -7.24 3.71 -11.61
CA ARG A 74 -7.34 3.20 -12.99
C ARG A 74 -8.78 2.85 -13.33
N ALA A 75 -9.05 2.65 -14.62
CA ALA A 75 -10.36 2.32 -15.14
C ALA A 75 -10.81 0.87 -14.86
N GLN A 76 -9.89 -0.03 -14.48
CA GLN A 76 -10.18 -1.44 -14.23
C GLN A 76 -9.31 -2.03 -13.12
N LEU A 77 -9.80 -3.09 -12.48
CA LEU A 77 -9.01 -3.95 -11.61
C LEU A 77 -8.02 -4.79 -12.41
N LEU A 78 -7.02 -5.32 -11.72
CA LEU A 78 -6.10 -6.36 -12.24
C LEU A 78 -5.67 -6.11 -13.70
N PRO A 79 -5.05 -4.96 -14.02
CA PRO A 79 -4.83 -4.55 -15.41
C PRO A 79 -3.79 -5.40 -16.16
N HIS A 80 -3.16 -6.36 -15.48
CA HIS A 80 -2.24 -7.34 -16.07
C HIS A 80 -2.93 -8.68 -16.36
N GLU A 81 -4.19 -8.84 -15.99
CA GLU A 81 -5.01 -10.02 -16.24
C GLU A 81 -5.92 -9.83 -17.45
N GLU A 82 -6.49 -10.93 -17.96
CA GLU A 82 -7.49 -10.89 -19.01
C GLU A 82 -8.73 -10.05 -18.59
N PRO A 83 -9.31 -9.22 -19.47
CA PRO A 83 -10.43 -8.34 -19.11
C PRO A 83 -11.64 -9.08 -18.53
N SER A 84 -11.92 -10.30 -19.00
CA SER A 84 -13.01 -11.13 -18.48
C SER A 84 -12.78 -11.56 -17.03
N VAL A 85 -11.52 -11.81 -16.63
CA VAL A 85 -11.15 -12.13 -15.26
C VAL A 85 -11.30 -10.90 -14.37
N ALA A 86 -10.78 -9.75 -14.81
CA ALA A 86 -10.92 -8.49 -14.07
C ALA A 86 -12.39 -8.12 -13.85
N GLN A 87 -13.24 -8.31 -14.86
CA GLN A 87 -14.68 -8.08 -14.77
C GLN A 87 -15.36 -9.04 -13.79
N ALA A 88 -15.03 -10.35 -13.86
CA ALA A 88 -15.60 -11.34 -12.94
C ALA A 88 -15.23 -11.04 -11.49
N VAL A 89 -13.99 -10.60 -11.23
CA VAL A 89 -13.55 -10.17 -9.89
C VAL A 89 -14.33 -8.93 -9.44
N ALA A 90 -14.49 -7.92 -10.29
CA ALA A 90 -15.27 -6.73 -9.95
C ALA A 90 -16.72 -7.07 -9.57
N GLN A 91 -17.39 -7.89 -10.38
CA GLN A 91 -18.76 -8.34 -10.11
C GLN A 91 -18.87 -9.13 -8.81
N SER A 92 -17.87 -9.97 -8.50
CA SER A 92 -17.82 -10.73 -7.25
C SER A 92 -17.68 -9.80 -6.02
N LEU A 93 -16.88 -8.74 -6.12
CA LEU A 93 -16.73 -7.74 -5.05
C LEU A 93 -18.01 -6.91 -4.86
N GLU A 94 -18.65 -6.50 -5.95
CA GLU A 94 -19.93 -5.79 -5.91
C GLU A 94 -21.04 -6.66 -5.29
N ALA A 95 -21.06 -7.96 -5.62
CA ALA A 95 -21.99 -8.92 -5.01
C ALA A 95 -21.77 -9.11 -3.50
N GLN A 96 -20.59 -8.79 -2.98
CA GLN A 96 -20.28 -8.74 -1.55
C GLN A 96 -20.68 -7.41 -0.88
N GLY A 97 -21.27 -6.47 -1.64
CA GLY A 97 -21.69 -5.16 -1.14
C GLY A 97 -20.60 -4.09 -1.15
N ILE A 98 -19.46 -4.34 -1.80
CA ILE A 98 -18.37 -3.37 -1.94
C ILE A 98 -18.71 -2.42 -3.08
N THR A 99 -18.74 -1.12 -2.80
CA THR A 99 -18.89 -0.10 -3.85
C THR A 99 -17.54 0.13 -4.52
N LEU A 100 -17.43 -0.15 -5.82
CA LEU A 100 -16.21 0.07 -6.59
C LEU A 100 -16.28 1.41 -7.33
N VAL A 101 -15.24 2.24 -7.17
CA VAL A 101 -15.15 3.55 -7.81
C VAL A 101 -13.86 3.68 -8.61
N PHE A 102 -13.97 3.46 -9.92
CA PHE A 102 -12.87 3.52 -10.87
C PHE A 102 -12.58 4.94 -11.39
N ALA A 103 -11.43 5.08 -12.05
CA ALA A 103 -10.96 6.37 -12.59
C ALA A 103 -11.04 7.50 -11.55
N SER A 104 -10.80 7.15 -10.28
CA SER A 104 -11.02 8.05 -9.15
C SER A 104 -9.74 8.80 -8.82
N ASP A 105 -9.76 10.11 -9.07
CA ASP A 105 -8.70 11.03 -8.67
C ASP A 105 -9.09 11.76 -7.38
N ILE A 106 -8.72 11.18 -6.23
CA ILE A 106 -8.97 11.78 -4.91
C ILE A 106 -8.00 12.95 -4.73
N GLN A 107 -8.52 14.15 -4.56
CA GLN A 107 -7.72 15.37 -4.50
C GLN A 107 -7.37 15.76 -3.06
N GLN A 108 -8.29 15.48 -2.15
CA GLN A 108 -8.16 15.86 -0.76
C GLN A 108 -8.88 14.87 0.15
N VAL A 109 -8.32 14.67 1.33
CA VAL A 109 -9.07 14.19 2.49
C VAL A 109 -9.06 15.25 3.59
N ARG A 110 -10.12 15.30 4.38
CA ARG A 110 -10.27 16.31 5.42
C ARG A 110 -11.02 15.75 6.61
N ASP A 111 -10.46 15.89 7.80
CA ASP A 111 -11.16 15.51 9.03
C ASP A 111 -12.40 16.39 9.25
N THR A 112 -13.41 15.77 9.85
CA THR A 112 -14.72 16.34 10.16
C THR A 112 -15.14 15.90 11.56
N ASP A 113 -16.20 16.50 12.10
CA ASP A 113 -16.77 16.07 13.39
C ASP A 113 -17.35 14.64 13.37
N HIS A 114 -17.44 14.02 12.19
CA HIS A 114 -18.08 12.73 11.95
C HIS A 114 -17.15 11.70 11.29
N GLY A 115 -15.84 11.96 11.25
CA GLY A 115 -14.85 11.11 10.59
C GLY A 115 -14.05 11.88 9.55
N VAL A 116 -13.83 11.30 8.38
CA VAL A 116 -13.01 11.87 7.31
C VAL A 116 -13.77 11.99 6.00
N ALA A 117 -13.75 13.18 5.41
CA ALA A 117 -14.27 13.45 4.09
C ALA A 117 -13.24 13.07 3.03
N VAL A 118 -13.66 12.32 2.00
CA VAL A 118 -12.89 12.02 0.80
C VAL A 118 -13.47 12.84 -0.36
N ILE A 119 -12.64 13.68 -0.96
CA ILE A 119 -13.08 14.68 -1.95
C ILE A 119 -12.50 14.34 -3.33
N ARG A 120 -13.39 14.22 -4.32
CA ARG A 120 -13.07 14.02 -5.74
C ARG A 120 -13.85 15.04 -6.58
N GLY A 121 -13.18 16.11 -7.01
CA GLY A 121 -13.84 17.18 -7.75
C GLY A 121 -14.91 17.85 -6.89
N SER A 122 -16.17 17.81 -7.33
CA SER A 122 -17.31 18.34 -6.56
C SER A 122 -17.99 17.29 -5.66
N ASP A 123 -17.57 16.03 -5.72
CA ASP A 123 -18.13 14.96 -4.89
C ASP A 123 -17.36 14.89 -3.56
N GLU A 124 -18.09 14.92 -2.45
CA GLU A 124 -17.58 14.79 -1.09
C GLU A 124 -18.37 13.69 -0.37
N GLN A 125 -17.66 12.67 0.11
CA GLN A 125 -18.24 11.54 0.83
C GLN A 125 -17.54 11.39 2.19
N VAL A 126 -18.31 11.26 3.26
CA VAL A 126 -17.79 11.13 4.64
C VAL A 126 -17.76 9.67 5.07
N TYR A 127 -16.61 9.25 5.62
CA TYR A 127 -16.35 7.90 6.13
C TYR A 127 -15.90 7.97 7.59
N ASP A 128 -16.05 6.88 8.33
CA ASP A 128 -15.50 6.81 9.69
C ASP A 128 -13.97 6.66 9.66
N ALA A 129 -13.46 6.01 8.61
CA ALA A 129 -12.04 5.76 8.40
C ALA A 129 -11.67 5.64 6.92
N VAL A 130 -10.40 5.91 6.62
CA VAL A 130 -9.76 5.65 5.32
C VAL A 130 -8.63 4.66 5.51
N LEU A 131 -8.61 3.57 4.72
CA LEU A 131 -7.50 2.65 4.60
C LEU A 131 -6.71 2.94 3.32
N VAL A 132 -5.43 3.26 3.43
CA VAL A 132 -4.52 3.47 2.31
C VAL A 132 -3.84 2.15 1.95
N ALA A 133 -4.08 1.71 0.71
CA ALA A 133 -3.52 0.51 0.10
C ALA A 133 -2.91 0.84 -1.28
N ALA A 134 -2.13 1.93 -1.35
CA ALA A 134 -1.56 2.46 -2.59
C ALA A 134 -0.26 1.77 -3.06
N GLY A 135 0.15 0.69 -2.38
CA GLY A 135 1.40 -0.04 -2.63
C GLY A 135 2.41 0.14 -1.50
N ARG A 136 3.60 -0.44 -1.68
CA ARG A 136 4.70 -0.40 -0.72
C ARG A 136 6.01 -0.08 -1.43
N GLN A 137 6.92 0.58 -0.74
CA GLN A 137 8.24 0.94 -1.23
C GLN A 137 9.36 0.38 -0.34
N PRO A 138 10.56 0.10 -0.89
CA PRO A 138 11.72 -0.36 -0.12
C PRO A 138 12.00 0.52 1.10
N ASN A 139 12.29 -0.12 2.24
CA ASN A 139 12.56 0.58 3.50
C ASN A 139 14.07 0.87 3.65
N THR A 140 14.56 1.87 2.91
CA THR A 140 16.00 2.17 2.80
C THR A 140 16.40 3.56 3.28
N SER A 141 15.44 4.45 3.53
CA SER A 141 15.70 5.88 3.78
C SER A 141 16.55 6.17 5.02
N GLN A 142 16.47 5.33 6.04
CA GLN A 142 17.17 5.50 7.32
C GLN A 142 18.49 4.72 7.43
N LEU A 143 18.90 3.99 6.39
CA LEU A 143 20.05 3.07 6.46
C LEU A 143 21.41 3.72 6.19
N GLY A 144 21.45 4.97 5.72
CA GLY A 144 22.71 5.64 5.41
C GLY A 144 23.51 4.96 4.28
N LEU A 145 22.82 4.31 3.32
CA LEU A 145 23.43 3.48 2.27
C LEU A 145 24.52 4.22 1.47
N ALA A 146 24.36 5.51 1.25
CA ALA A 146 25.35 6.34 0.57
C ALA A 146 26.70 6.36 1.31
N ALA A 147 26.69 6.43 2.65
CA ALA A 147 27.91 6.38 3.46
C ALA A 147 28.58 4.99 3.41
N ALA A 148 27.77 3.94 3.24
CA ALA A 148 28.25 2.57 3.02
C ALA A 148 28.66 2.30 1.56
N GLY A 149 28.44 3.24 0.63
CA GLY A 149 28.71 3.04 -0.80
C GLY A 149 27.80 2.00 -1.47
N VAL A 150 26.61 1.76 -0.93
CA VAL A 150 25.58 0.86 -1.49
C VAL A 150 24.63 1.68 -2.35
N LYS A 151 24.47 1.31 -3.63
CA LYS A 151 23.62 2.02 -4.59
C LYS A 151 22.16 1.55 -4.55
N THR A 152 21.24 2.47 -4.83
CA THR A 152 19.82 2.20 -5.01
C THR A 152 19.32 2.62 -6.40
N ASP A 153 18.19 2.09 -6.84
CA ASP A 153 17.43 2.58 -7.99
C ASP A 153 16.65 3.87 -7.66
N GLU A 154 15.92 4.41 -8.64
CA GLU A 154 15.08 5.62 -8.48
C GLU A 154 13.93 5.47 -7.48
N ARG A 155 13.53 4.23 -7.17
CA ARG A 155 12.48 3.90 -6.20
C ARG A 155 13.05 3.64 -4.81
N GLY A 156 14.37 3.78 -4.63
CA GLY A 156 15.07 3.51 -3.38
C GLY A 156 15.34 2.03 -3.12
N ALA A 157 15.13 1.14 -4.09
CA ALA A 157 15.45 -0.27 -3.97
C ALA A 157 16.96 -0.51 -4.05
N ILE A 158 17.51 -1.38 -3.20
CA ILE A 158 18.94 -1.72 -3.26
C ILE A 158 19.22 -2.52 -4.54
N ILE A 159 20.16 -2.03 -5.35
CA ILE A 159 20.56 -2.71 -6.58
C ILE A 159 21.37 -3.95 -6.20
N VAL A 160 20.94 -5.11 -6.69
CA VAL A 160 21.60 -6.39 -6.48
C VAL A 160 21.85 -7.14 -7.78
N ASN A 161 22.80 -8.07 -7.77
CA ASN A 161 23.00 -9.06 -8.84
C ASN A 161 22.19 -10.35 -8.58
N ASP A 162 22.37 -11.36 -9.44
CA ASP A 162 21.71 -12.68 -9.34
C ASP A 162 22.03 -13.46 -8.05
N HIS A 163 23.06 -13.04 -7.31
CA HIS A 163 23.46 -13.60 -6.02
C HIS A 163 23.02 -12.72 -4.84
N LEU A 164 22.12 -11.76 -5.07
CA LEU A 164 21.60 -10.79 -4.09
C LEU A 164 22.68 -9.88 -3.48
N GLN A 165 23.85 -9.80 -4.11
CA GLN A 165 24.97 -9.00 -3.66
C GLN A 165 24.82 -7.57 -4.15
N THR A 166 25.08 -6.61 -3.27
CA THR A 166 24.99 -5.18 -3.59
C THR A 166 26.23 -4.68 -4.33
N THR A 167 26.33 -3.37 -4.55
CA THR A 167 27.54 -2.73 -5.09
C THR A 167 28.75 -2.80 -4.14
N GLN A 168 28.55 -3.21 -2.88
CA GLN A 168 29.63 -3.52 -1.96
C GLN A 168 29.81 -5.03 -1.82
N PRO A 169 31.03 -5.59 -2.01
CA PRO A 169 31.23 -7.04 -2.05
C PRO A 169 30.90 -7.82 -0.78
N HIS A 170 30.86 -7.13 0.36
CA HIS A 170 30.59 -7.70 1.69
C HIS A 170 29.18 -7.38 2.19
N VAL A 171 28.31 -6.84 1.33
CA VAL A 171 26.93 -6.47 1.66
C VAL A 171 25.95 -7.10 0.68
N TRP A 172 24.92 -7.74 1.22
CA TRP A 172 23.80 -8.36 0.49
C TRP A 172 22.49 -7.69 0.85
N ALA A 173 21.49 -7.78 -0.03
CA ALA A 173 20.15 -7.28 0.21
C ALA A 173 19.08 -8.29 -0.22
N LEU A 174 18.18 -8.64 0.71
CA LEU A 174 17.20 -9.72 0.55
C LEU A 174 15.78 -9.19 0.81
N GLY A 175 14.80 -9.86 0.21
CA GLY A 175 13.39 -9.50 0.32
C GLY A 175 13.06 -8.18 -0.38
N ASP A 176 11.94 -7.57 0.04
CA ASP A 176 11.33 -6.42 -0.62
C ASP A 176 12.26 -5.21 -0.78
N VAL A 177 13.33 -5.12 0.02
CA VAL A 177 14.30 -4.02 0.00
C VAL A 177 15.06 -3.93 -1.33
N ASN A 178 15.13 -5.02 -2.09
CA ASN A 178 15.76 -5.05 -3.41
C ASN A 178 14.80 -4.70 -4.57
N GLY A 179 13.52 -4.43 -4.28
CA GLY A 179 12.53 -3.99 -5.26
C GLY A 179 11.96 -5.10 -6.17
N GLY A 180 12.26 -6.37 -5.89
CA GLY A 180 11.65 -7.52 -6.54
C GLY A 180 10.19 -7.78 -6.10
N PRO A 181 9.58 -8.90 -6.53
CA PRO A 181 8.24 -9.29 -6.09
C PRO A 181 8.13 -9.38 -4.56
N GLN A 182 7.15 -8.70 -3.99
CA GLN A 182 6.97 -8.55 -2.53
C GLN A 182 6.15 -9.71 -1.94
N TYR A 183 6.70 -10.92 -2.03
CA TYR A 183 6.07 -12.13 -1.51
C TYR A 183 6.98 -12.82 -0.51
N THR A 184 6.41 -13.35 0.57
CA THR A 184 7.17 -14.05 1.61
C THR A 184 8.02 -15.19 1.03
N TYR A 185 7.47 -15.99 0.11
CA TYR A 185 8.18 -17.10 -0.52
C TYR A 185 9.26 -16.69 -1.54
N VAL A 186 9.37 -15.40 -1.87
CA VAL A 186 10.47 -14.84 -2.67
C VAL A 186 11.60 -14.32 -1.78
N SER A 187 11.27 -13.94 -0.54
CA SER A 187 12.22 -13.37 0.43
C SER A 187 13.01 -14.43 1.22
N LEU A 188 12.42 -15.62 1.40
CA LEU A 188 12.98 -16.75 2.15
C LEU A 188 14.09 -17.48 1.38
#